data_AF-A0AAF0J139-F1
#
_entry.id   AF-A0AAF0J139-F1
#
_cell.length_a   1.000
_cell.length_b   1.000
_cell.length_c   1.000
_cell.angle_alpha   90.00
_cell.angle_beta   90.00
_cell.angle_gamma   90.00
#
_symmetry.space_group_name_H-M   'P 1'
#
loop_
_entity.id
_entity.type
_entity.pdbx_description
1 polymer ?
#
loop_
_entity_poly.entity_id
_entity_poly.type
_entity_poly.pdbx_seq_one_letter_code
_entity_poly.pdbx_strand_id
1 'polypeptide(L)'
;MTFVLLLPDEKTHLPDLYAFHDFVTTFYLGRHDEELATLRQEQRPGRPKSKRLMELEDLQASEQQEYREGMDVPDLCNETNVALLRAWKGDPQAIPLFRFVRISSSDRDLCRVVQAGTHKQLQNA
;
A
#
# COMPACT_ATOMS: atom_id res chain seq x y z
N MET A 1 -1.87 5.85 -7.59
CA MET A 1 -1.69 4.68 -6.71
C MET A 1 -0.28 4.68 -6.18
N THR A 2 -0.11 4.78 -4.87
CA THR A 2 1.20 5.01 -4.23
C THR A 2 2.03 3.73 -4.06
N PHE A 3 1.38 2.56 -4.00
CA PHE A 3 2.05 1.28 -3.69
C PHE A 3 3.22 0.94 -4.62
N VAL A 4 3.05 1.06 -5.94
CA VAL A 4 4.13 0.72 -6.89
C VAL A 4 5.32 1.67 -6.80
N LEU A 5 5.11 2.92 -6.37
CA LEU A 5 6.17 3.92 -6.19
C LEU A 5 7.03 3.64 -4.96
N LEU A 6 6.50 2.86 -4.01
CA LEU A 6 7.22 2.44 -2.81
C LEU A 6 8.01 1.14 -3.03
N LEU A 7 7.75 0.43 -4.13
CA LEU A 7 8.48 -0.79 -4.49
C LEU A 7 9.81 -0.42 -5.14
N PRO A 8 10.97 -0.89 -4.62
CA PRO A 8 12.27 -0.60 -5.21
C PRO A 8 12.34 -0.97 -6.70
N ASP A 9 12.95 -0.12 -7.52
CA ASP A 9 13.00 -0.28 -8.99
C ASP A 9 13.60 -1.63 -9.43
N GLU A 10 14.54 -2.14 -8.66
CA GLU A 10 15.23 -3.42 -8.88
C GLU A 10 14.30 -4.64 -8.75
N LYS A 11 13.21 -4.53 -7.98
CA LYS A 11 12.27 -5.64 -7.78
C LYS A 11 11.25 -5.67 -8.90
N THR A 12 11.17 -6.77 -9.66
CA THR A 12 10.13 -6.91 -10.69
C THR A 12 8.75 -7.20 -10.09
N HIS A 13 8.70 -7.85 -8.92
CA HIS A 13 7.51 -8.13 -8.12
C HIS A 13 7.90 -8.58 -6.70
N LEU A 14 6.91 -8.84 -5.84
CA LEU A 14 7.08 -9.46 -4.54
C LEU A 14 6.94 -10.98 -4.66
N PRO A 15 7.85 -11.76 -4.05
CA PRO A 15 7.94 -13.20 -4.32
C PRO A 15 6.74 -14.01 -3.81
N ASP A 16 6.12 -13.57 -2.71
CA ASP A 16 5.01 -14.26 -2.06
C ASP A 16 4.16 -13.30 -1.23
N LEU A 17 3.07 -13.82 -0.67
CA LEU A 17 2.14 -13.07 0.17
C LEU A 17 2.78 -12.58 1.46
N TYR A 18 3.73 -13.33 2.03
CA TYR A 18 4.44 -12.93 3.25
C TYR A 18 5.24 -11.65 3.00
N ALA A 19 6.04 -11.62 1.93
CA ALA A 19 6.79 -10.45 1.50
C ALA A 19 5.86 -9.29 1.10
N PHE A 20 4.65 -9.58 0.62
CA PHE A 20 3.65 -8.56 0.36
C PHE A 20 3.13 -7.89 1.64
N HIS A 21 2.75 -8.67 2.64
CA HIS A 21 2.37 -8.11 3.94
C HIS A 21 3.50 -7.30 4.57
N ASP A 22 4.74 -7.82 4.54
CA ASP A 22 5.91 -7.11 5.07
C ASP A 22 6.18 -5.81 4.32
N PHE A 23 5.98 -5.80 3.00
CA PHE A 23 6.08 -4.60 2.18
C PHE A 23 5.03 -3.56 2.60
N VAL A 24 3.77 -3.96 2.75
CA VAL A 24 2.68 -3.06 3.13
C VAL A 24 2.90 -2.49 4.53
N THR A 25 3.29 -3.30 5.50
CA THR A 25 3.54 -2.81 6.87
C THR A 25 4.73 -1.88 6.93
N THR A 26 5.83 -2.20 6.23
CA THR A 26 7.08 -1.46 6.34
C THR A 26 7.06 -0.18 5.53
N PHE A 27 6.67 -0.26 4.25
CA PHE A 27 6.81 0.85 3.32
C PHE A 27 5.55 1.67 3.15
N TYR A 28 4.36 1.06 3.23
CA TYR A 28 3.11 1.82 3.10
C TYR A 28 2.64 2.35 4.47
N LEU A 29 2.38 1.47 5.44
CA LEU A 29 1.87 1.89 6.75
C LEU A 29 2.93 2.62 7.59
N GLY A 30 4.20 2.25 7.44
CA GLY A 30 5.32 2.90 8.14
C GLY A 30 5.86 4.18 7.50
N ARG A 31 5.31 4.64 6.36
CA ARG A 31 5.87 5.76 5.59
C ARG A 31 5.96 7.10 6.31
N HIS A 32 5.21 7.26 7.40
CA HIS A 32 5.16 8.49 8.21
C HIS A 32 5.80 8.31 9.59
N ASP A 33 6.40 7.16 9.89
CA ASP A 33 6.89 6.86 11.24
C ASP A 33 8.01 7.81 11.68
N GLU A 34 8.92 8.19 10.77
CA GLU A 34 9.98 9.16 11.06
C GLU A 34 9.43 10.57 11.33
N GLU A 35 8.46 11.03 10.53
CA GLU A 35 7.81 12.33 10.71
C GLU A 35 7.03 12.35 12.04
N LEU A 36 6.27 11.29 12.33
CA LEU A 36 5.54 11.13 13.59
C LEU A 36 6.49 11.12 14.80
N ALA A 37 7.61 10.40 14.72
CA ALA A 37 8.60 10.37 15.79
C ALA A 37 9.17 11.77 16.07
N THR A 38 9.48 12.53 15.02
CA THR A 38 9.99 13.90 15.11
C THR A 38 8.95 14.82 15.76
N LEU A 39 7.70 14.81 15.27
CA LEU A 39 6.62 15.65 15.79
C LEU A 39 6.27 15.33 17.25
N ARG A 40 6.36 14.05 17.65
CA ARG A 40 6.16 13.61 19.05
C ARG A 40 7.29 14.11 19.95
N GLN A 41 8.54 14.13 19.48
CA GLN A 41 9.66 14.68 20.24
C GLN A 41 9.57 16.20 20.41
N GLU A 42 9.09 16.91 19.38
CA GLU A 42 8.85 18.36 19.45
C GLU A 42 7.66 18.74 20.35
N GLN A 43 6.79 17.77 20.66
CA GLN A 43 5.65 17.99 21.54
C GLN A 43 6.12 18.20 22.99
N ARG A 44 5.91 19.42 23.49
CA ARG A 44 6.20 19.77 24.88
C ARG A 44 5.06 19.37 25.81
N PRO A 45 5.35 18.87 27.02
CA PRO A 45 4.34 18.58 28.03
C PRO A 45 3.41 19.78 28.26
N GLY A 46 2.10 19.53 28.26
CA GLY A 46 1.07 20.56 28.49
C GLY A 46 0.70 21.41 27.27
N ARG A 47 1.38 21.29 26.12
CA ARG A 47 0.95 21.94 24.87
C ARG A 47 0.00 21.01 24.09
N PRO A 48 -1.09 21.55 23.51
CA PRO A 48 -1.88 20.79 22.54
C PRO A 48 -1.00 20.25 21.41
N LYS A 49 -1.35 19.06 20.89
CA LYS A 49 -0.71 18.48 19.71
C LYS A 49 -0.77 19.47 18.55
N SER A 50 0.28 19.51 17.73
CA SER A 50 0.21 20.26 16.48
C SER A 50 -0.88 19.65 15.59
N LYS A 51 -1.50 20.48 14.74
CA LYS A 51 -2.51 20.01 13.79
C LYS A 51 -1.97 18.86 12.92
N ARG A 52 -0.72 19.01 12.47
CA ARG A 52 -0.01 18.00 11.66
C ARG A 52 0.16 16.66 12.38
N LEU A 53 0.56 16.69 13.66
CA LEU A 53 0.70 15.47 14.46
C LEU A 53 -0.65 14.75 14.60
N MET A 54 -1.72 15.49 14.87
CA MET A 54 -3.08 14.93 14.98
C MET A 54 -3.54 14.32 13.65
N GLU A 55 -3.39 15.05 12.54
CA GLU A 55 -3.75 14.57 11.20
C GLU A 55 -3.00 13.29 10.80
N LEU A 56 -1.71 13.18 11.13
CA LEU A 56 -0.91 11.99 10.82
C LEU A 56 -1.26 10.80 11.72
N GLU A 57 -1.55 11.03 13.00
CA GLU A 57 -1.97 9.95 13.90
C GLU A 57 -3.33 9.39 13.50
N ASP A 58 -4.28 10.25 13.13
CA ASP A 58 -5.60 9.85 12.65
C ASP A 58 -5.49 9.09 11.32
N LEU A 59 -4.64 9.56 10.39
CA LEU A 59 -4.36 8.86 9.14
C LEU A 59 -3.77 7.47 9.39
N GLN A 60 -2.73 7.38 10.23
CA GLN A 60 -2.07 6.12 10.57
C GLN A 60 -3.06 5.14 11.23
N ALA A 61 -3.92 5.62 12.13
CA ALA A 61 -4.94 4.79 12.77
C ALA A 61 -5.98 4.28 11.75
N SER A 62 -6.44 5.14 10.84
CA SER A 62 -7.40 4.78 9.80
C SER A 62 -6.83 3.73 8.84
N GLU A 63 -5.61 3.90 8.37
CA GLU A 63 -4.97 2.97 7.43
C GLU A 63 -4.63 1.63 8.08
N GLN A 64 -4.22 1.62 9.36
CA GLN A 64 -4.05 0.38 10.11
C GLN A 64 -5.37 -0.37 10.29
N GLN A 65 -6.46 0.35 10.55
CA GLN A 65 -7.78 -0.26 10.66
C GLN A 65 -8.25 -0.82 9.31
N GLU A 66 -8.04 -0.09 8.22
CA GLU A 66 -8.34 -0.56 6.86
C GLU A 66 -7.57 -1.84 6.54
N TYR A 67 -6.26 -1.88 6.81
CA TYR A 67 -5.46 -3.08 6.63
C TYR A 67 -5.94 -4.25 7.49
N ARG A 68 -6.40 -3.97 8.71
CA ARG A 68 -6.96 -5.00 9.61
C ARG A 68 -8.27 -5.58 9.10
N GLU A 69 -9.17 -4.75 8.58
CA GLU A 69 -10.47 -5.16 8.02
C GLU A 69 -10.35 -5.74 6.59
N GLY A 70 -9.24 -5.44 5.93
CA GLY A 70 -8.92 -5.82 4.58
C GLY A 70 -8.96 -4.62 3.65
N MET A 71 -7.90 -4.50 2.85
CA MET A 71 -7.72 -3.41 1.90
C MET A 71 -7.53 -3.96 0.49
N ASP A 72 -8.07 -3.26 -0.49
CA ASP A 72 -7.96 -3.62 -1.91
C ASP A 72 -6.76 -2.87 -2.51
N VAL A 73 -5.73 -3.62 -2.91
CA VAL A 73 -4.45 -3.08 -3.37
C VAL A 73 -4.07 -3.67 -4.72
N PRO A 74 -3.16 -3.02 -5.48
CA PRO A 74 -2.63 -3.63 -6.69
C PRO A 74 -1.90 -4.91 -6.34
N ASP A 75 -2.09 -5.96 -7.15
CA ASP A 75 -1.34 -7.20 -6.96
C ASP A 75 0.14 -6.97 -7.30
N LEU A 76 0.98 -6.84 -6.26
CA LEU A 76 2.42 -6.68 -6.41
C LEU A 76 3.17 -8.02 -6.47
N CYS A 77 2.48 -9.15 -6.31
CA CYS A 77 3.05 -10.48 -6.54
C CYS A 77 2.98 -10.89 -8.02
N ASN A 78 2.13 -10.24 -8.82
CA ASN A 78 2.06 -10.48 -10.25
C ASN A 78 3.04 -9.58 -11.03
N GLU A 79 4.10 -10.16 -11.58
CA GLU A 79 5.14 -9.44 -12.35
C GLU A 79 4.57 -8.61 -13.51
N THR A 80 3.64 -9.17 -14.29
CA THR A 80 3.00 -8.44 -15.41
C THR A 80 2.25 -7.22 -14.89
N ASN A 81 1.53 -7.35 -13.78
CA ASN A 81 0.80 -6.24 -13.17
C ASN A 81 1.74 -5.14 -12.67
N VAL A 82 2.85 -5.51 -12.03
CA VAL A 82 3.86 -4.54 -11.56
C VAL A 82 4.49 -3.79 -12.74
N ALA A 83 4.84 -4.48 -13.82
CA ALA A 83 5.36 -3.85 -15.03
C ALA A 83 4.36 -2.83 -15.63
N LEU A 84 3.07 -3.18 -15.68
CA LEU A 84 2.01 -2.30 -16.14
C LEU A 84 1.82 -1.08 -15.22
N LEU A 85 1.83 -1.29 -13.90
CA LEU A 85 1.71 -0.21 -12.91
C LEU A 85 2.91 0.75 -12.97
N ARG A 86 4.11 0.27 -13.26
CA ARG A 86 5.30 1.12 -13.46
C ARG A 86 5.22 1.96 -14.73
N ALA A 87 4.63 1.41 -15.80
CA ALA A 87 4.40 2.15 -17.04
C ALA A 87 3.21 3.13 -16.96
N TRP A 88 2.41 3.05 -15.90
CA TRP A 88 1.20 3.85 -15.76
C TRP A 88 1.51 5.32 -15.44
N LYS A 89 0.91 6.22 -16.22
CA LYS A 89 1.11 7.68 -16.09
C LYS A 89 0.09 8.37 -15.16
N GLY A 90 -0.62 7.59 -14.34
CA GLY A 90 -1.56 8.13 -13.35
C GLY A 90 -2.97 8.44 -13.87
N ASP A 91 -3.33 8.04 -15.09
CA ASP A 91 -4.70 8.19 -15.61
C ASP A 91 -5.69 7.30 -14.83
N PRO A 92 -6.66 7.88 -14.08
CA PRO A 92 -7.63 7.10 -13.32
C PRO A 92 -8.53 6.20 -14.18
N GLN A 93 -8.76 6.56 -15.45
CA GLN A 93 -9.57 5.74 -16.36
C GLN A 93 -8.89 4.41 -16.71
N ALA A 94 -7.58 4.31 -16.49
CA ALA A 94 -6.82 3.09 -16.69
C ALA A 94 -6.87 2.13 -15.47
N ILE A 95 -7.47 2.51 -14.34
CA ILE A 95 -7.55 1.65 -13.14
C ILE A 95 -8.12 0.25 -13.44
N PRO A 96 -9.20 0.09 -14.23
CA PRO A 96 -9.75 -1.23 -14.57
C PRO A 96 -8.79 -2.14 -15.37
N LEU A 97 -7.69 -1.60 -15.91
CA LEU A 97 -6.70 -2.38 -16.63
C LEU A 97 -5.85 -3.23 -15.68
N PHE A 98 -5.64 -2.79 -14.44
CA PHE A 98 -4.73 -3.43 -13.49
C PHE A 98 -5.43 -4.50 -12.66
N ARG A 99 -4.63 -5.42 -12.12
CA ARG A 99 -5.08 -6.45 -11.20
C ARG A 99 -5.01 -5.96 -9.75
N PHE A 100 -6.07 -6.23 -9.00
CA PHE A 100 -6.16 -5.91 -7.58
C PHE A 100 -6.50 -7.14 -6.75
N VAL A 101 -5.93 -7.18 -5.57
CA VAL A 101 -6.16 -8.20 -4.55
C VAL A 101 -6.58 -7.55 -3.25
N ARG A 102 -7.31 -8.30 -2.43
CA ARG A 102 -7.64 -7.97 -1.06
C ARG A 102 -6.76 -8.76 -0.11
N ILE A 103 -6.09 -8.05 0.79
CA ILE A 103 -5.22 -8.60 1.84
C ILE A 103 -5.65 -8.03 3.20
N SER A 104 -5.41 -8.78 4.29
CA SER A 104 -5.72 -8.34 5.66
C SER A 104 -4.63 -8.74 6.65
N SER A 105 -4.38 -7.92 7.67
CA SER A 105 -3.53 -8.34 8.80
C SER A 105 -4.20 -9.37 9.71
N SER A 106 -5.53 -9.45 9.71
CA SER A 106 -6.29 -10.41 10.51
C SER A 106 -6.24 -11.82 9.91
N ASP A 107 -5.97 -11.93 8.60
CA ASP A 107 -5.85 -13.19 7.87
C ASP A 107 -4.74 -13.05 6.81
N ARG A 108 -3.49 -13.22 7.25
CA ARG A 108 -2.29 -13.03 6.41
C ARG A 108 -2.05 -14.17 5.42
N ASP A 109 -2.77 -15.28 5.55
CA ASP A 109 -2.65 -16.42 4.64
C ASP A 109 -3.63 -16.31 3.46
N LEU A 110 -4.59 -15.38 3.53
CA LEU A 110 -5.61 -15.17 2.52
C LEU A 110 -5.31 -13.95 1.65
N CYS A 111 -5.20 -14.20 0.34
CA CYS A 111 -5.15 -13.16 -0.69
C CYS A 111 -6.21 -13.46 -1.75
N ARG A 112 -7.19 -12.56 -1.86
CA ARG A 112 -8.31 -12.73 -2.80
C ARG A 112 -8.19 -11.77 -3.97
N VAL A 113 -8.26 -12.27 -5.19
CA VAL A 113 -8.41 -11.42 -6.38
C VAL A 113 -9.77 -10.74 -6.35
N VAL A 114 -9.78 -9.41 -6.32
CA VAL A 114 -11.00 -8.59 -6.37
C VAL A 114 -11.22 -7.96 -7.75
N GLN A 115 -10.14 -7.76 -8.50
CA GLN A 115 -10.16 -7.33 -9.89
C GLN A 115 -9.07 -8.06 -10.67
N ALA A 116 -9.41 -8.83 -11.70
CA ALA A 116 -8.43 -9.57 -12.49
C ALA A 116 -7.55 -8.65 -13.37
N GLY A 117 -8.05 -7.46 -13.71
CA GLY A 117 -7.46 -6.54 -14.68
C GLY A 117 -7.88 -6.87 -16.10
N THR A 118 -8.23 -5.84 -16.87
CA THR A 118 -8.68 -5.97 -18.27
C THR A 118 -7.56 -5.76 -19.29
N HIS A 119 -6.33 -5.49 -18.84
CA HIS A 119 -5.20 -5.37 -19.75
C HIS A 119 -4.91 -6.70 -20.47
N LYS A 120 -4.70 -6.66 -21.79
CA LYS A 120 -4.48 -7.86 -22.62
C LYS A 120 -3.32 -8.74 -22.12
N GLN A 121 -2.27 -8.13 -21.57
CA GLN A 121 -1.14 -8.89 -21.03
C GLN A 121 -1.47 -9.66 -19.75
N LEU A 122 -2.44 -9.19 -18.95
CA LEU A 122 -2.90 -9.91 -17.75
C LEU A 122 -3.86 -11.05 -18.08
N GLN A 123 -4.54 -10.99 -19.22
CA GLN A 123 -5.47 -12.03 -19.65
C GLN A 123 -4.77 -13.27 -20.24
N ASN A 124 -3.53 -13.10 -20.69
CA ASN A 124 -2.75 -14.13 -21.36
C ASN A 124 -1.59 -14.70 -20.50
N ALA A 125 -1.50 -14.29 -19.24
CA ALA A 125 -0.42 -14.61 -18.30
C ALA A 125 -0.81 -15.73 -17.34
#